data_AF-A0A847YFN2-F1
#
_entry.id   AF-A0A847YFN2-F1
#
_cell.length_a   1.000
_cell.length_b   1.000
_cell.length_c   1.000
_cell.angle_alpha   90.00
_cell.angle_beta   90.00
_cell.angle_gamma   90.00
#
_symmetry.space_group_name_H-M   'P 1'
#
loop_
_entity.id
_entity.type
_entity.pdbx_description
1 polymer ?
#
loop_
_entity_poly.entity_id
_entity_poly.type
_entity_poly.pdbx_seq_one_letter_code
_entity_poly.pdbx_strand_id
1 'polypeptide(L)' 'MSKKKAIEPFFNRELSWLEFNHRVLAEGLASDVPLLDRLKFLAIVSTNLDEFFMIRVAGIIQLIKSNSKKR' A
#
# COMPACT_ATOMS: atom_id res chain seq x y z
N MET A 1 -33.03 8.20 12.04
CA MET A 1 -32.59 8.56 10.67
C MET A 1 -31.15 8.09 10.50
N SER A 2 -30.94 7.00 9.75
CA SER A 2 -29.59 6.47 9.46
C SER A 2 -28.89 7.40 8.48
N LYS A 3 -27.76 8.01 8.88
CA LYS A 3 -26.95 8.85 7.99
C LYS A 3 -26.46 7.96 6.84
N LYS A 4 -26.95 8.17 5.62
CA LYS A 4 -26.38 7.57 4.40
C LYS A 4 -24.90 7.94 4.38
N LYS A 5 -24.01 6.93 4.38
CA LYS A 5 -22.58 7.12 4.20
C LYS A 5 -22.38 7.78 2.84
N ALA A 6 -21.91 9.03 2.84
CA ALA A 6 -21.54 9.72 1.61
C ALA A 6 -20.49 8.86 0.90
N ILE A 7 -20.70 8.60 -0.38
CA ILE A 7 -19.69 7.93 -1.22
C ILE A 7 -18.54 8.92 -1.31
N GLU A 8 -17.41 8.63 -0.65
CA GLU A 8 -16.20 9.40 -0.89
C GLU A 8 -15.73 9.11 -2.31
N PRO A 9 -15.60 10.12 -3.19
CA PRO A 9 -15.25 9.91 -4.59
C PRO A 9 -13.77 9.54 -4.79
N PHE A 10 -12.98 9.48 -3.70
CA PHE A 10 -11.55 9.23 -3.74
C PHE A 10 -11.17 8.11 -2.77
N PHE A 11 -10.22 7.27 -3.18
CA PHE A 11 -9.62 6.28 -2.32
C PHE A 11 -8.43 6.86 -1.56
N ASN A 12 -8.17 6.35 -0.36
CA ASN A 12 -6.93 6.68 0.35
C ASN A 12 -5.73 6.22 -0.49
N ARG A 13 -4.75 7.11 -0.64
CA ARG A 13 -3.60 6.91 -1.52
C ARG A 13 -2.71 5.77 -1.04
N GLU A 14 -2.52 5.64 0.26
CA GLU A 14 -1.65 4.66 0.90
C GLU A 14 -2.27 3.26 0.80
N LEU A 15 -3.58 3.14 1.01
CA LEU A 15 -4.34 1.92 0.74
C LEU A 15 -4.31 1.55 -0.75
N SER A 16 -4.46 2.52 -1.64
CA SER A 16 -4.38 2.27 -3.09
C SER A 16 -3.01 1.75 -3.51
N TRP A 17 -1.95 2.24 -2.85
CA TRP A 17 -0.58 1.76 -3.07
C TRP A 17 -0.41 0.33 -2.55
N LEU A 18 -0.97 0.00 -1.37
CA LEU A 18 -0.94 -1.37 -0.83
C LEU A 18 -1.70 -2.35 -1.72
N GLU A 19 -2.87 -1.95 -2.24
CA GLU A 19 -3.65 -2.75 -3.20
C GLU A 19 -2.88 -3.00 -4.50
N PHE A 20 -2.10 -2.01 -4.97
CA PHE A 20 -1.18 -2.21 -6.07
C PHE A 20 -0.13 -3.28 -5.73
N ASN A 21 0.55 -3.16 -4.59
CA ASN A 21 1.59 -4.13 -4.22
C ASN A 21 1.03 -5.53 -3.98
N HIS A 22 -0.22 -5.62 -3.51
CA HIS A 22 -0.95 -6.88 -3.36
C HIS A 22 -1.19 -7.57 -4.72
N ARG A 23 -1.51 -6.81 -5.77
CA ARG A 23 -1.60 -7.37 -7.14
C ARG A 23 -0.25 -7.85 -7.65
N VAL A 24 0.84 -7.13 -7.37
CA VAL A 24 2.20 -7.60 -7.72
C VAL A 24 2.54 -8.91 -6.99
N LEU A 25 2.14 -9.04 -5.73
CA LEU A 25 2.29 -10.29 -4.97
C LEU A 25 1.50 -11.44 -5.58
N ALA A 26 0.28 -11.19 -6.07
CA ALA A 26 -0.54 -12.20 -6.71
C ALA A 26 0.20 -12.86 -7.89
N GLU A 27 0.90 -12.08 -8.73
CA GLU A 27 1.74 -12.61 -9.82
C GLU A 27 2.89 -13.49 -9.33
N GLY A 28 3.48 -13.16 -8.18
CA GLY A 28 4.52 -13.99 -7.54
C GLY A 28 4.01 -15.33 -7.00
N LEU A 29 2.71 -15.41 -6.69
CA LEU A 29 2.07 -16.60 -6.12
C LEU A 29 1.33 -17.45 -7.16
N ALA A 30 1.05 -16.90 -8.33
CA ALA A 30 0.31 -17.55 -9.40
C ALA A 30 1.09 -18.74 -10.00
N SER A 31 0.44 -19.91 -10.11
CA SER A 31 1.08 -21.15 -10.55
C SER A 31 1.33 -21.23 -12.06
N ASP A 32 0.63 -20.40 -12.83
CA ASP A 32 0.75 -20.24 -14.28
C ASP A 32 1.88 -19.27 -14.69
N VAL A 33 2.48 -18.55 -13.74
CA VAL A 33 3.66 -17.71 -13.96
C VAL A 33 4.93 -18.58 -13.85
N PRO A 34 5.88 -18.50 -14.82
CA PRO A 34 7.14 -19.23 -14.75
C PRO A 34 7.89 -18.98 -13.44
N LEU A 35 8.53 -20.02 -12.90
CA LEU A 35 9.16 -20.00 -11.57
C LEU A 35 10.12 -18.82 -11.35
N LEU A 36 10.94 -18.51 -12.35
CA LEU A 36 11.89 -17.41 -12.26
C LEU A 36 11.19 -16.04 -12.25
N ASP A 37 10.10 -15.89 -12.98
CA ASP A 37 9.34 -14.63 -13.00
C ASP A 37 8.57 -14.43 -11.70
N ARG A 38 8.06 -15.51 -11.10
CA ARG A 38 7.51 -15.47 -9.73
C ARG A 38 8.53 -14.96 -8.72
N LEU A 39 9.77 -15.44 -8.79
CA LEU A 39 10.85 -14.96 -7.91
C LEU A 39 11.12 -13.46 -8.13
N LYS A 40 11.10 -12.98 -9.37
CA LYS A 40 11.23 -11.55 -9.67
C LYS A 40 10.08 -10.75 -9.05
N PHE A 41 8.84 -11.21 -9.20
CA PHE A 41 7.68 -10.54 -8.57
C PHE A 41 7.79 -10.49 -7.06
N LEU A 42 8.22 -11.57 -6.40
CA LEU A 42 8.45 -11.58 -4.95
C LEU A 42 9.55 -10.60 -4.53
N ALA A 43 10.64 -10.51 -5.30
CA ALA A 43 11.69 -9.53 -5.06
C ALA A 43 11.16 -8.09 -5.21
N ILE A 44 10.37 -7.82 -6.25
CA ILE A 44 9.72 -6.51 -6.48
C ILE A 44 8.79 -6.15 -5.32
N VAL A 45 7.97 -7.09 -4.83
CA VAL A 45 7.09 -6.88 -3.67
C VAL A 45 7.88 -6.45 -2.45
N SER A 46 9.02 -7.10 -2.19
CA SER A 46 9.89 -6.76 -1.07
C SER A 46 10.44 -5.34 -1.20
N THR A 47 11.03 -5.01 -2.36
CA THR A 47 11.58 -3.67 -2.61
C THR A 47 10.51 -2.58 -2.50
N ASN A 48 9.33 -2.82 -3.06
CA ASN A 48 8.20 -1.91 -2.95
C ASN A 48 7.81 -1.70 -1.48
N LEU A 49 7.71 -2.79 -0.70
CA LEU A 49 7.30 -2.71 0.70
C LEU A 49 8.32 -1.92 1.54
N ASP A 50 9.61 -2.11 1.29
CA ASP A 50 10.68 -1.32 1.91
C ASP A 50 10.50 0.18 1.63
N GLU A 51 10.24 0.56 0.37
CA GLU A 51 9.95 1.95 0.00
C GLU A 51 8.70 2.48 0.73
N PHE A 52 7.64 1.67 0.82
CA PHE A 52 6.41 2.06 1.50
C PHE A 52 6.68 2.40 2.98
N PHE A 53 7.44 1.58 3.68
CA PHE A 53 7.78 1.86 5.08
C PHE A 53 8.70 3.07 5.22
N MET A 54 9.76 3.14 4.40
CA MET A 54 10.74 4.23 4.50
C MET A 54 10.15 5.60 4.14
N ILE A 55 9.24 5.66 3.17
CA ILE A 55 8.71 6.93 2.66
C ILE A 55 7.28 7.19 3.16
N ARG A 56 6.35 6.27 2.92
CA ARG A 56 4.92 6.51 3.19
C ARG A 56 4.62 6.47 4.68
N VAL A 57 5.00 5.40 5.37
CA VAL A 57 4.75 5.26 6.81
C VAL A 57 5.48 6.34 7.61
N ALA A 58 6.74 6.64 7.27
CA ALA A 58 7.48 7.74 7.86
C ALA A 58 6.75 9.09 7.71
N GLY A 59 6.25 9.39 6.51
CA GLY A 59 5.46 10.60 6.25
C GLY A 59 4.17 10.69 7.07
N ILE A 60 3.43 9.58 7.20
CA ILE A 60 2.22 9.51 8.03
C ILE A 60 2.55 9.75 9.50
N ILE A 61 3.61 9.13 10.02
CA ILE A 61 4.05 9.34 11.41
C ILE A 61 4.41 10.82 11.64
N GLN A 62 5.10 11.45 10.70
CA GLN A 62 5.44 12.87 10.80
C GLN A 62 4.20 13.77 10.79
N LEU A 63 3.20 13.46 9.96
CA LEU A 63 1.92 14.18 9.91
C LEU A 63 1.14 14.04 11.22
N ILE A 64 1.08 12.84 11.79
CA ILE A 64 0.42 12.60 13.07
C ILE A 64 1.12 13.40 14.17
N LYS A 65 2.47 13.35 14.22
CA LYS A 65 3.28 14.08 15.21
C LYS A 65 3.15 15.61 15.07
N SER A 66 2.99 16.13 13.86
CA SER A 66 2.82 17.58 13.65
C SER A 66 1.41 18.03 14.03
N ASN A 67 0.38 17.23 13.74
CA ASN A 67 -1.00 17.51 14.15
C ASN A 67 -1.17 17.43 15.68
N SER A 68 -0.45 16.54 16.37
CA SER A 68 -0.48 16.49 17.84
C SER A 68 0.23 17.65 18.52
N LYS A 69 1.17 18.33 17.84
CA LYS A 69 1.86 19.53 18.36
C LYS A 69 1.06 20.83 18.19
N LYS A 70 -0.02 20.82 17.41
CA LYS A 70 -0.90 21.98 17.16
C LYS A 70 -2.10 22.05 18.13
N ARG A 71 -2.13 21.25 19.19
CA ARG A 71 -3.16 21.25 20.23
C ARG A 71 -2.57 21.65 21.57
#